data_AF-A0A1G9FU12-F1
#
_entry.id   AF-A0A1G9FU12-F1
#
_cell.length_a   1.000
_cell.length_b   1.000
_cell.length_c   1.000
_cell.angle_alpha   90.00
_cell.angle_beta   90.00
_cell.angle_gamma   90.00
#
_symmetry.space_group_name_H-M   'P 1'
#
loop_
_entity.id
_entity.type
_entity.pdbx_description
1 polymer ?
#
loop_
_entity_poly.entity_id
_entity_poly.type
_entity_poly.pdbx_seq_one_letter_code
_entity_poly.pdbx_strand_id
1 'polypeptide(L)'
;MANMDYPGPCPSCEGIDGCSTEAGKKKAVKNYCSGLEMELNSWKARLYDVLADEKSSDLGDQIIMIKSTMKELEAVVDQMKEICPTSLGEQEKVITGKLEDLRVHYTKALEVISPGWFGG
;
A
#
# COMPACT_ATOMS: atom_id res chain seq x y z
N MET A 1 13.62 -25.15 -10.14
CA MET A 1 12.37 -25.39 -9.39
C MET A 1 11.97 -24.08 -8.71
N ALA A 2 10.66 -23.82 -8.68
CA ALA A 2 9.94 -22.73 -8.02
C ALA A 2 9.98 -21.33 -8.70
N ASN A 3 8.93 -21.11 -9.52
CA ASN A 3 8.15 -19.89 -9.74
C ASN A 3 8.48 -18.70 -8.84
N MET A 4 8.98 -17.60 -9.44
CA MET A 4 8.90 -16.27 -8.86
C MET A 4 8.62 -15.27 -10.00
N ASP A 5 7.36 -15.26 -10.47
CA ASP A 5 6.75 -14.10 -11.15
C ASP A 5 6.59 -12.97 -10.13
N TYR A 6 7.72 -12.50 -9.59
CA TYR A 6 7.79 -11.24 -8.87
C TYR A 6 8.32 -10.23 -9.89
N PRO A 7 7.44 -9.45 -10.55
CA PRO A 7 7.91 -8.30 -11.30
C PRO A 7 8.40 -7.28 -10.28
N GLY A 8 9.69 -7.40 -9.92
CA GLY A 8 10.43 -6.32 -9.32
C GLY A 8 10.27 -5.04 -10.16
N PRO A 9 10.46 -3.87 -9.55
CA PRO A 9 10.05 -2.58 -10.11
C PRO A 9 10.59 -2.44 -11.54
N CYS A 10 9.67 -2.22 -12.49
CA CYS A 10 9.94 -2.32 -13.92
C CYS A 10 11.19 -1.53 -14.34
N PRO A 11 12.23 -2.17 -14.90
CA PRO A 11 13.37 -1.48 -15.48
C PRO A 11 13.00 -1.00 -16.88
N SER A 12 12.54 0.25 -17.02
CA SER A 12 12.60 1.09 -18.25
C SER A 12 11.61 2.27 -18.29
N CYS A 13 10.92 2.61 -17.20
CA CYS A 13 10.25 3.91 -17.08
C CYS A 13 10.66 4.52 -15.74
N GLU A 14 11.67 5.38 -15.74
CA GLU A 14 11.89 6.31 -14.64
C GLU A 14 10.66 7.25 -14.58
N GLY A 15 9.68 6.87 -13.76
CA GLY A 15 8.43 7.60 -13.58
C GLY A 15 7.47 7.52 -14.78
N ILE A 16 6.18 7.57 -14.49
CA ILE A 16 5.12 7.86 -15.50
C ILE A 16 5.44 9.15 -16.29
N ASP A 17 6.26 10.03 -15.73
CA ASP A 17 6.79 11.24 -16.35
C ASP A 17 7.75 10.98 -17.53
N GLY A 18 8.40 9.82 -17.60
CA GLY A 18 9.30 9.44 -18.69
C GLY A 18 8.62 8.86 -19.95
N CYS A 19 7.30 8.63 -19.91
CA CYS A 19 6.55 8.13 -21.07
C CYS A 19 6.30 9.23 -22.11
N SER A 20 6.84 9.06 -23.32
CA SER A 20 6.71 10.03 -24.43
C SER A 20 5.33 10.09 -25.10
N THR A 21 4.45 9.12 -24.82
CA THR A 21 3.12 9.04 -25.43
C THR A 21 2.01 9.02 -24.38
N GLU A 22 0.89 9.69 -24.67
CA GLU A 22 -0.28 9.75 -23.76
C GLU A 22 -0.85 8.36 -23.45
N ALA A 23 -0.83 7.45 -24.44
CA ALA A 23 -1.22 6.05 -24.25
C ALA A 23 -0.28 5.29 -23.30
N GLY A 24 1.03 5.56 -23.37
CA GLY A 24 2.02 5.00 -22.45
C GLY A 24 1.80 5.45 -21.01
N LYS A 25 1.54 6.75 -20.80
CA LYS A 25 1.22 7.32 -19.48
C LYS A 25 -0.03 6.69 -18.87
N LYS A 26 -1.11 6.57 -19.63
CA LYS A 26 -2.36 5.92 -19.17
C LYS A 26 -2.15 4.46 -18.77
N LYS A 27 -1.34 3.71 -19.54
CA LYS A 27 -1.00 2.32 -19.20
C LYS A 27 -0.16 2.23 -17.93
N ALA A 28 0.80 3.14 -17.75
CA ALA A 28 1.66 3.16 -16.58
C ALA A 28 0.88 3.54 -15.29
N VAL A 29 -0.02 4.52 -15.35
CA VAL A 29 -0.95 4.85 -14.24
C VAL A 29 -1.85 3.67 -13.91
N LYS A 30 -2.40 2.98 -14.92
CA LYS A 30 -3.23 1.79 -14.71
C LYS A 30 -2.46 0.67 -14.01
N ASN A 31 -1.22 0.41 -14.43
CA ASN A 31 -0.36 -0.59 -13.78
C ASN A 31 -0.03 -0.20 -12.34
N TYR A 32 0.26 1.08 -12.10
CA TYR A 32 0.52 1.60 -10.76
C TYR A 32 -0.71 1.40 -9.85
N CYS A 33 -1.90 1.78 -10.31
CA CYS A 33 -3.15 1.58 -9.55
C CYS A 33 -3.37 0.09 -9.25
N SER A 34 -3.14 -0.80 -10.22
CA SER A 34 -3.26 -2.24 -10.01
C SER A 34 -2.27 -2.77 -8.97
N GLY A 35 -1.03 -2.26 -8.97
CA GLY A 35 -0.03 -2.63 -7.96
C GLY A 35 -0.44 -2.16 -6.56
N LEU A 36 -0.95 -0.94 -6.45
CA LEU A 36 -1.43 -0.38 -5.19
C LEU A 36 -2.66 -1.13 -4.65
N GLU A 37 -3.56 -1.58 -5.51
CA GLU A 37 -4.69 -2.44 -5.10
C GLU A 37 -4.23 -3.79 -4.53
N MET A 38 -3.22 -4.41 -5.16
CA MET A 38 -2.63 -5.65 -4.63
C MET A 38 -1.99 -5.42 -3.27
N GLU A 39 -1.25 -4.31 -3.10
CA GLU A 39 -0.66 -3.94 -1.82
C GLU A 39 -1.75 -3.70 -0.75
N LEU A 40 -2.82 -2.96 -1.08
CA LEU A 40 -3.95 -2.75 -0.16
C LEU A 40 -4.63 -4.05 0.25
N ASN A 41 -4.80 -5.00 -0.67
CA ASN A 41 -5.34 -6.32 -0.34
C ASN A 41 -4.41 -7.10 0.61
N SER A 42 -3.09 -6.96 0.45
CA SER A 42 -2.12 -7.54 1.39
C SER A 42 -2.23 -6.90 2.78
N TRP A 43 -2.47 -5.59 2.86
CA TRP A 43 -2.70 -4.88 4.12
C TRP A 43 -4.03 -5.28 4.76
N LYS A 44 -5.09 -5.52 3.98
CA LYS A 44 -6.36 -6.09 4.47
C LYS A 44 -6.14 -7.43 5.15
N ALA A 45 -5.37 -8.32 4.51
CA ALA A 45 -5.05 -9.62 5.08
C ALA A 45 -4.31 -9.48 6.43
N ARG A 46 -3.29 -8.62 6.49
CA ARG A 46 -2.56 -8.33 7.74
C ARG A 46 -3.44 -7.74 8.83
N LEU A 47 -4.39 -6.86 8.48
CA LEU A 47 -5.36 -6.34 9.43
C LEU A 47 -6.28 -7.44 9.95
N TYR A 48 -6.69 -8.40 9.12
CA TYR A 48 -7.44 -9.57 9.58
C TYR A 48 -6.65 -10.40 10.59
N ASP A 49 -5.34 -10.60 10.37
CA ASP A 49 -4.48 -11.30 11.33
C ASP A 49 -4.46 -10.56 12.69
N VAL A 50 -4.35 -9.24 12.68
CA VAL A 50 -4.41 -8.39 13.89
C VAL A 50 -5.77 -8.48 14.59
N LEU A 51 -6.86 -8.49 13.82
CA LEU A 51 -8.23 -8.58 14.36
C LEU A 51 -8.56 -9.96 14.93
N ALA A 52 -7.96 -11.01 14.37
CA ALA A 52 -8.15 -12.39 14.82
C ALA A 52 -7.34 -12.72 16.08
N ASP A 53 -6.35 -11.88 16.42
CA ASP A 53 -5.52 -12.09 17.61
C ASP A 53 -6.30 -11.88 18.91
N GLU A 54 -5.98 -12.69 19.92
CA GLU A 54 -6.61 -12.65 21.24
C GLU A 54 -6.40 -11.30 21.96
N LYS A 55 -5.31 -10.59 21.66
CA LYS A 55 -4.99 -9.27 22.21
C LYS A 55 -5.54 -8.11 21.38
N SER A 56 -6.35 -8.36 20.35
CA SER A 56 -6.92 -7.33 19.48
C SER A 56 -7.68 -6.24 20.25
N SER A 57 -8.27 -6.59 21.41
CA SER A 57 -8.96 -5.62 22.28
C SER A 57 -8.04 -4.54 22.87
N ASP A 58 -6.74 -4.83 23.04
CA ASP A 58 -5.73 -3.87 23.50
C ASP A 58 -5.23 -2.94 22.38
N LEU A 59 -5.64 -3.20 21.13
CA LEU A 59 -5.14 -2.55 19.92
C LEU A 59 -6.16 -1.61 19.26
N GLY A 60 -7.22 -1.22 19.98
CA GLY A 60 -8.32 -0.41 19.44
C GLY A 60 -7.85 0.79 18.60
N ASP A 61 -6.93 1.59 19.14
CA ASP A 61 -6.40 2.77 18.46
C ASP A 61 -5.60 2.42 17.19
N GLN A 62 -4.73 1.40 17.25
CA GLN A 62 -3.94 0.99 16.07
C GLN A 62 -4.85 0.41 14.98
N ILE A 63 -5.85 -0.37 15.36
CA ILE A 63 -6.85 -0.92 14.42
C ILE A 63 -7.63 0.21 13.74
N ILE A 64 -8.04 1.24 14.49
CA ILE A 64 -8.74 2.42 13.94
C ILE A 64 -7.83 3.15 12.94
N MET A 65 -6.58 3.41 13.31
CA MET A 65 -5.63 4.10 12.44
C MET A 65 -5.34 3.31 11.17
N ILE A 66 -5.07 2.00 11.26
CA ILE A 66 -4.86 1.13 10.09
C ILE A 66 -6.09 1.18 9.17
N LYS A 67 -7.30 1.05 9.71
CA LYS A 67 -8.54 1.12 8.93
C LYS A 67 -8.73 2.48 8.25
N SER A 68 -8.42 3.59 8.94
CA SER A 68 -8.53 4.94 8.38
C SER A 68 -7.56 5.12 7.22
N THR A 69 -6.28 4.81 7.44
CA THR A 69 -5.24 4.98 6.42
C THR A 69 -5.51 4.12 5.19
N MET A 70 -6.05 2.92 5.35
CA MET A 70 -6.46 2.08 4.22
C MET A 70 -7.61 2.69 3.42
N LYS A 71 -8.64 3.22 4.09
CA LYS A 71 -9.75 3.91 3.40
C LYS A 71 -9.27 5.14 2.63
N GLU A 72 -8.34 5.89 3.20
CA GLU A 72 -7.76 7.06 2.55
C GLU A 72 -6.93 6.66 1.32
N LEU A 73 -6.18 5.56 1.38
CA LEU A 73 -5.47 5.02 0.22
C LEU A 73 -6.43 4.51 -0.87
N GLU A 74 -7.52 3.84 -0.50
CA GLU A 74 -8.57 3.43 -1.44
C GLU A 74 -9.19 4.64 -2.15
N ALA A 75 -9.49 5.71 -1.41
CA ALA A 75 -10.01 6.95 -1.99
C ALA A 75 -9.02 7.59 -2.97
N VAL A 76 -7.72 7.56 -2.67
CA VAL A 76 -6.68 8.05 -3.59
C VAL A 76 -6.61 7.18 -4.86
N VAL A 77 -6.68 5.86 -4.73
CA VAL A 77 -6.73 4.94 -5.88
C VAL A 77 -7.94 5.23 -6.77
N ASP A 78 -9.12 5.43 -6.18
CA ASP A 78 -10.34 5.70 -6.92
C ASP A 78 -10.27 7.04 -7.66
N GLN A 79 -9.74 8.08 -7.00
CA GLN A 79 -9.47 9.37 -7.64
C GLN A 79 -8.47 9.26 -8.80
N MET A 80 -7.41 8.46 -8.64
CA MET A 80 -6.42 8.23 -9.68
C MET A 80 -6.98 7.47 -10.88
N LYS A 81 -7.91 6.54 -10.66
CA LYS A 81 -8.61 5.82 -11.73
C LYS A 81 -9.59 6.72 -12.48
N GLU A 82 -10.28 7.62 -11.77
CA GLU A 82 -11.23 8.56 -12.37
C GLU A 82 -10.52 9.63 -13.18
N ILE A 83 -9.49 10.27 -12.59
CA ILE A 83 -8.78 11.41 -13.19
C ILE A 83 -7.71 10.96 -14.20
N CYS A 84 -7.18 9.74 -14.05
CA CYS A 84 -6.10 9.17 -14.85
C CYS A 84 -4.95 10.18 -15.08
N PRO A 85 -4.31 10.66 -14.00
CA PRO A 85 -3.41 11.81 -14.06
C PRO A 85 -2.18 11.51 -14.93
N THR A 86 -1.71 12.52 -15.67
CA THR A 86 -0.55 12.39 -16.58
C THR A 86 0.80 12.39 -15.86
N SER A 87 0.80 12.62 -14.55
CA SER A 87 1.94 12.54 -13.62
C SER A 87 1.44 12.07 -12.25
N LEU A 88 2.26 11.34 -11.50
CA LEU A 88 1.94 10.88 -10.15
C LEU A 88 2.70 11.62 -9.05
N GLY A 89 3.57 12.59 -9.37
CA GLY A 89 4.58 13.04 -8.39
C GLY A 89 4.04 13.52 -7.04
N GLU A 90 2.86 14.13 -6.99
CA GLU A 90 2.22 14.55 -5.73
C GLU A 90 1.43 13.40 -5.08
N GLN A 91 0.65 12.67 -5.88
CA GLN A 91 -0.14 11.53 -5.42
C GLN A 91 0.76 10.42 -4.87
N GLU A 92 1.90 10.14 -5.50
CA GLU A 92 2.88 9.15 -5.09
C GLU A 92 3.46 9.50 -3.72
N LYS A 93 3.80 10.76 -3.45
CA LYS A 93 4.25 11.20 -2.12
C LYS A 93 3.19 10.96 -1.05
N VAL A 94 1.94 11.27 -1.36
CA VAL A 94 0.81 11.03 -0.45
C VAL A 94 0.64 9.53 -0.18
N ILE A 95 0.74 8.71 -1.23
CA ILE A 95 0.62 7.24 -1.13
C ILE A 95 1.76 6.66 -0.31
N THR A 96 3.01 7.04 -0.60
CA THR A 96 4.18 6.57 0.15
C THR A 96 4.07 6.94 1.62
N GLY A 97 3.68 8.19 1.96
CA GLY A 97 3.47 8.60 3.35
C GLY A 97 2.40 7.76 4.06
N LYS A 98 1.27 7.50 3.40
CA LYS A 98 0.21 6.64 3.98
C LYS A 98 0.64 5.18 4.14
N LEU A 99 1.45 4.65 3.23
CA LEU A 99 2.01 3.31 3.36
C LEU A 99 3.04 3.22 4.51
N GLU A 100 3.80 4.29 4.75
CA GLU A 100 4.66 4.40 5.93
C GLU A 100 3.84 4.46 7.22
N ASP A 101 2.77 5.26 7.27
CA ASP A 101 1.86 5.31 8.41
C ASP A 101 1.25 3.93 8.70
N LEU A 102 0.82 3.20 7.67
CA LEU A 102 0.34 1.83 7.81
C LEU A 102 1.39 0.91 8.43
N ARG A 103 2.65 0.99 7.96
CA ARG A 103 3.75 0.21 8.55
C ARG A 103 3.95 0.57 10.01
N VAL A 104 3.94 1.84 10.38
CA VAL A 104 4.13 2.28 11.77
C VAL A 104 3.04 1.71 12.68
N HIS A 105 1.77 1.84 12.28
CA HIS A 105 0.66 1.36 13.09
C HIS A 105 0.63 -0.17 13.19
N TYR A 106 0.95 -0.85 12.09
CA TYR A 106 1.05 -2.31 12.07
C TYR A 106 2.21 -2.82 12.93
N THR A 107 3.39 -2.19 12.88
CA THR A 107 4.52 -2.57 13.74
C THR A 107 4.16 -2.41 15.22
N LYS A 108 3.51 -1.32 15.60
CA LYS A 108 3.02 -1.13 16.99
C LYS A 108 2.01 -2.21 17.40
N ALA A 109 1.13 -2.63 16.49
CA ALA A 109 0.22 -3.75 16.75
C ALA A 109 1.00 -5.06 16.97
N LEU A 110 2.02 -5.31 16.15
CA LEU A 110 2.88 -6.49 16.29
C LEU A 110 3.73 -6.49 17.56
N GLU A 111 4.13 -5.33 18.10
CA GLU A 111 4.82 -5.24 19.38
C GLU A 111 3.97 -5.79 20.54
N VAL A 112 2.64 -5.71 20.45
CA VAL A 112 1.71 -6.25 21.44
C VAL A 112 1.39 -7.72 21.17
N ILE A 113 1.13 -8.07 19.90
CA ILE A 113 0.77 -9.43 19.48
C ILE A 113 1.96 -10.38 19.65
N SER A 114 3.13 -9.97 19.16
CA SER A 114 4.36 -10.75 19.12
C SER A 114 5.58 -9.96 19.66
N PRO A 115 5.60 -9.65 20.98
CA PRO A 115 6.66 -8.86 21.61
C PRO A 115 8.07 -9.48 21.53
N GLY A 116 8.18 -10.76 21.19
CA GLY A 116 9.46 -11.48 21.06
C GLY A 116 10.04 -11.54 19.64
N TRP A 117 9.34 -11.05 18.62
CA TRP A 117 9.79 -11.12 17.22
C TRP A 117 10.70 -9.95 16.81
N PHE A 118 10.69 -8.84 17.57
CA PHE A 118 11.49 -7.64 17.28
C PHE A 118 12.86 -7.59 17.98
N GLY A 119 13.35 -8.71 18.48
CA GLY A 119 14.67 -8.83 19.12
C GLY A 119 15.42 -10.07 18.64
N GLY A 120 16.12 -9.95 17.50
CA GLY A 120 17.11 -10.89 16.99
C GLY A 120 18.25 -10.13 16.33
#